data_AF-D9XGY8-F1
#
_entry.id   AF-D9XGY8-F1
#
_cell.length_a   1.000
_cell.length_b   1.000
_cell.length_c   1.000
_cell.angle_alpha   90.00
_cell.angle_beta   90.00
_cell.angle_gamma   90.00
#
_symmetry.space_group_name_H-M   'P 1'
#
loop_
_entity.id
_entity.type
_entity.pdbx_description
1 polymer ?
#
loop_
_entity_poly.entity_id
_entity_poly.type
_entity_poly.pdbx_seq_one_letter_code
_entity_poly.pdbx_strand_id
1 'polypeptide(L)' 'MDRNGRTEDVLVDVDSGSWAVVYEDGGRWLVRQGGPEGLWDRVEEQFGRWHAAGAPELEEFTVTVTPEGQTIRW' A
#
# COMPACT_ATOMS: atom_id res chain seq x y z
N MET A 1 -14.89 -0.24 2.76
CA MET A 1 -15.78 -0.51 3.93
C MET A 1 -16.49 0.79 4.28
N ASP A 2 -17.82 0.84 4.40
CA ASP A 2 -18.49 2.04 4.91
C ASP A 2 -18.41 2.07 6.44
N ARG A 3 -17.84 3.15 6.99
CA ARG A 3 -17.71 3.35 8.44
C ARG A 3 -17.89 4.83 8.75
N ASN A 4 -18.74 5.16 9.72
CA ASN A 4 -19.06 6.55 10.08
C ASN A 4 -19.56 7.42 8.90
N GLY A 5 -20.25 6.80 7.92
CA GLY A 5 -20.78 7.50 6.74
C GLY A 5 -19.73 7.89 5.70
N ARG A 6 -18.53 7.28 5.75
CA ARG A 6 -17.48 7.45 4.75
C ARG A 6 -16.96 6.09 4.28
N THR A 7 -16.45 6.08 3.05
CA THR A 7 -15.75 4.92 2.51
C THR A 7 -14.32 4.89 3.05
N GLU A 8 -13.95 3.77 3.65
CA GLU A 8 -12.61 3.46 4.12
C GLU A 8 -12.03 2.28 3.33
N ASP A 9 -10.86 2.46 2.75
CA ASP A 9 -10.03 1.39 2.18
C ASP A 9 -9.10 0.87 3.26
N VAL A 10 -9.01 -0.45 3.38
CA VAL A 10 -8.30 -1.11 4.50
C VAL A 10 -7.28 -2.10 3.94
N LEU A 11 -6.03 -1.94 4.38
CA LEU A 11 -4.94 -2.87 4.12
C LEU A 11 -4.54 -3.50 5.45
N VAL A 12 -4.43 -4.83 5.47
CA VAL A 12 -4.07 -5.60 6.68
C VAL A 12 -3.04 -6.64 6.31
N ASP A 13 -1.95 -6.65 7.06
CA ASP A 13 -1.05 -7.80 7.15
C ASP A 13 -1.31 -8.53 8.46
N VAL A 14 -1.90 -9.71 8.36
CA VAL A 14 -2.31 -10.50 9.53
C VAL A 14 -1.10 -11.12 10.24
N ASP A 15 0.00 -11.39 9.52
CA ASP A 15 1.17 -12.04 10.08
C ASP A 15 1.94 -11.10 11.02
N SER A 16 2.24 -9.88 10.55
CA SER A 16 2.85 -8.84 11.38
C SER A 16 1.86 -8.16 12.33
N GLY A 17 0.55 -8.29 12.09
CA GLY A 17 -0.49 -7.54 12.79
C GLY A 17 -0.53 -6.05 12.42
N SER A 18 0.07 -5.68 11.29
CA SER A 18 0.09 -4.32 10.77
C SER A 18 -1.16 -4.00 9.97
N TRP A 19 -1.61 -2.76 10.01
CA TRP A 19 -2.80 -2.31 9.29
C TRP A 19 -2.71 -0.85 8.89
N ALA A 20 -3.39 -0.50 7.81
CA ALA A 20 -3.63 0.87 7.39
C ALA A 20 -5.09 1.04 6.94
N VAL A 21 -5.62 2.24 7.18
CA VAL A 21 -6.94 2.68 6.75
C VAL A 21 -6.79 4.01 6.06
N VAL A 22 -7.29 4.10 4.84
CA VAL A 22 -7.30 5.30 4.01
C VAL A 22 -8.74 5.73 3.77
N TYR A 23 -9.01 7.01 3.93
CA TYR A 23 -10.35 7.55 3.75
C TYR A 23 -10.29 9.02 3.36
N GLU A 24 -11.35 9.49 2.72
CA GLU A 24 -11.52 10.90 2.40
C GLU A 24 -12.25 11.64 3.54
N ASP A 25 -11.76 12.82 3.89
CA ASP A 25 -12.40 13.75 4.81
C ASP A 25 -12.23 15.19 4.31
N GLY A 26 -13.35 15.86 4.02
CA GLY A 26 -13.33 17.25 3.55
C GLY A 26 -12.48 17.50 2.29
N GLY A 27 -12.46 16.58 1.34
CA GLY A 27 -11.68 16.69 0.10
C GLY A 27 -10.19 16.36 0.26
N ARG A 28 -9.79 15.78 1.40
CA ARG A 28 -8.42 15.37 1.68
C ARG A 28 -8.37 13.89 2.00
N TRP A 29 -7.33 13.22 1.52
CA TRP A 29 -7.04 11.85 1.91
C TRP A 29 -6.31 11.84 3.25
N LEU A 30 -6.84 11.04 4.18
CA LEU A 30 -6.27 10.83 5.50
C LEU A 30 -5.95 9.35 5.68
N VAL A 31 -4.90 9.10 6.46
CA VAL A 31 -4.38 7.76 6.71
C VAL A 31 -4.33 7.56 8.22
N ARG A 32 -4.83 6.40 8.65
CA ARG A 32 -4.64 5.90 10.00
C ARG A 32 -3.99 4.54 9.89
N GLN A 33 -2.88 4.32 10.58
CA GLN A 33 -2.17 3.04 10.54
C GLN A 33 -1.67 2.65 11.93
N GLY A 34 -1.32 1.38 12.09
CA GLY A 34 -0.80 0.84 13.34
C GLY A 34 -0.22 -0.57 13.18
N GLY A 35 0.48 -1.01 14.21
CA GLY A 35 1.28 -2.24 14.17
C GLY A 35 2.77 -1.97 13.97
N PRO A 36 3.59 -3.03 13.84
CA PRO A 36 5.04 -2.89 13.69
C PRO A 36 5.47 -2.22 12.39
N GLU A 37 4.67 -2.33 11.32
CA GLU A 37 4.98 -1.78 10.01
C GLU A 37 4.04 -0.63 9.62
N GLY A 38 4.61 0.46 9.10
CA GLY A 38 3.85 1.53 8.44
C GLY A 38 3.44 1.11 7.03
N LEU A 39 2.36 0.33 6.91
CA LEU A 39 1.97 -0.28 5.63
C LEU A 39 1.67 0.77 4.55
N TRP A 40 1.02 1.88 4.90
CA TRP A 40 0.71 2.92 3.92
C TRP A 40 1.96 3.69 3.50
N ASP A 41 2.85 4.01 4.44
CA ASP A 41 4.14 4.65 4.12
C ASP A 41 4.94 3.81 3.13
N ARG A 42 4.92 2.47 3.30
CA ARG A 42 5.57 1.55 2.38
C ARG A 42 4.92 1.55 1.00
N VAL A 43 3.59 1.61 0.92
CA VAL A 43 2.87 1.75 -0.35
C VAL A 43 3.26 3.04 -1.05
N GLU A 44 3.25 4.18 -0.35
CA GLU A 44 3.65 5.48 -0.89
C GLU A 44 5.11 5.48 -1.36
N GLU A 45 6.01 4.84 -0.60
CA GLU A 45 7.41 4.68 -0.99
C GLU A 45 7.54 3.89 -2.30
N GLN A 46 6.90 2.73 -2.41
CA GLN A 46 6.97 1.91 -3.63
C GLN A 46 6.31 2.61 -4.82
N PHE A 47 5.15 3.22 -4.61
CA PHE A 47 4.47 4.01 -5.63
C PHE A 47 5.34 5.18 -6.11
N GLY A 48 6.01 5.88 -5.18
CA GLY A 48 6.94 6.96 -5.49
C GLY A 48 8.14 6.48 -6.32
N ARG A 49 8.71 5.31 -5.98
CA ARG A 49 9.80 4.69 -6.76
C ARG A 49 9.36 4.29 -8.16
N TRP A 50 8.18 3.71 -8.30
CA TRP A 50 7.58 3.38 -9.61
C TRP A 50 7.35 4.63 -10.44
N HIS A 51 6.78 5.67 -9.84
CA HIS A 51 6.56 6.94 -10.52
C HIS A 51 7.88 7.61 -10.95
N ALA A 52 8.89 7.61 -10.07
CA ALA A 52 10.22 8.15 -10.38
C ALA A 52 10.96 7.37 -11.48
N ALA A 53 10.65 6.08 -11.65
CA ALA A 53 11.16 5.25 -12.73
C ALA A 53 10.46 5.49 -14.08
N GLY A 54 9.53 6.45 -14.15
CA GLY A 54 8.79 6.77 -15.38
C GLY A 54 7.43 6.07 -15.49
N ALA A 55 6.93 5.48 -14.40
CA ALA A 55 5.68 4.74 -14.38
C ALA A 55 5.62 3.64 -15.46
N PRO A 56 6.59 2.71 -15.49
CA PRO A 56 6.67 1.66 -16.49
C PRO A 56 5.37 0.84 -16.54
N GLU A 57 5.05 0.32 -17.73
CA GLU A 57 3.85 -0.48 -17.96
C GLU A 57 4.00 -1.87 -17.32
N LEU A 58 2.88 -2.58 -17.15
CA LEU A 58 2.85 -3.87 -16.45
C LEU A 58 3.73 -4.93 -17.14
N GLU A 59 3.92 -4.82 -18.45
CA GLU A 59 4.75 -5.70 -19.26
C GLU A 59 6.24 -5.63 -18.88
N GLU A 60 6.68 -4.54 -18.25
CA GLU A 60 8.06 -4.36 -17.78
C GLU A 60 8.27 -4.88 -16.36
N PHE A 61 7.18 -5.23 -15.64
CA PHE A 61 7.27 -5.74 -14.28
C PHE A 61 7.77 -7.18 -14.27
N THR A 62 8.75 -7.43 -13.40
CA THR A 62 9.21 -8.78 -13.09
C THR A 62 8.88 -9.12 -11.65
N VAL A 63 8.06 -10.16 -11.46
CA VAL A 63 7.78 -10.75 -10.14
C VAL A 63 8.63 -12.00 -9.97
N THR A 64 9.50 -11.99 -8.97
CA THR A 64 10.25 -13.17 -8.53
C THR A 64 9.63 -13.72 -7.26
N VAL A 65 9.19 -14.98 -7.29
CA VAL A 65 8.61 -15.67 -6.12
C VAL A 65 9.55 -16.78 -5.68
N THR A 66 9.96 -16.76 -4.41
CA THR A 66 10.75 -17.80 -3.76
C THR A 66 10.00 -18.29 -2.49
N PRO A 67 10.41 -19.41 -1.88
CA PRO A 67 9.84 -19.84 -0.61
C PRO A 67 9.97 -18.80 0.51
N GLU A 68 10.97 -17.92 0.43
CA GLU A 68 11.26 -16.87 1.41
C GLU A 68 10.46 -15.58 1.17
N GLY A 69 9.79 -15.44 0.03
CA GLY A 69 8.92 -14.30 -0.26
C GLY A 69 8.81 -13.95 -1.73
N GLN A 70 8.26 -12.76 -2.00
CA GLN A 70 8.15 -12.20 -3.34
C GLN A 70 8.92 -10.89 -3.46
N THR A 71 9.54 -10.68 -4.62
CA THR A 71 10.19 -9.41 -4.98
C THR A 71 9.62 -8.93 -6.32
N ILE A 72 9.24 -7.65 -6.37
CA ILE A 72 8.75 -7.00 -7.58
C ILE A 72 9.82 -6.02 -8.05
N ARG A 73 10.13 -6.03 -9.35
CA ARG A 73 11.08 -5.14 -10.01
C ARG A 73 10.44 -4.54 -11.26
N TRP A 74 10.84 -3.32 -11.59
CA TRP A 74 10.51 -2.56 -12.78
C TRP A 74 11.71 -1.66 -13.12
#